data_AF-A0A6G3TLD9-F1
#
_entry.id   AF-A0A6G3TLD9-F1
#
_cell.length_a   1.000
_cell.length_b   1.000
_cell.length_c   1.000
_cell.angle_alpha   90.00
_cell.angle_beta   90.00
_cell.angle_gamma   90.00
#
_symmetry.space_group_name_H-M   'P 1'
#
loop_
_entity.id
_entity.type
_entity.pdbx_description
1 polymer ?
#
loop_
_entity_poly.entity_id
_entity_poly.type
_entity_poly.pdbx_seq_one_letter_code
_entity_poly.pdbx_strand_id
1 'polypeptide(L)'
;LFAERVTLLASLRARDPARARELLASTWATERAEDRLMFLDSLRTGLEAADEPFLEQALADRSRNVRATAAELLSALPHSALAARMAARAATCVSLDRTLAPPAIAVEAPHECDAGMERDGVVAKPPAGRGERSWWFGQLVEAAPLSTWPARLAGRTAEEIVTLPVSDGWRNELHAAWCRAAVRQRDGVWARALLGAPTAPEAGGPGAVSLAERAKLLGTLGAVERAEWVAGFIATHGLSEAFQLLGMCGVPWATPLGRAVVDALNIARDAGSYPWSFSGVMGLAERCLDPSEAGRLDGLLAIPDEPEDASPGAGGYWAEAFQRLVTTLRLRAAMAAELGAGL
;
A
#
# COMPACT_ATOMS: atom_id res chain seq x y z
N LEU A 1 29.96 3.17 15.57
CA LEU A 1 29.02 2.03 15.63
C LEU A 1 28.29 1.89 14.29
N PHE A 2 28.02 0.68 13.79
CA PHE A 2 27.44 0.48 12.44
C PHE A 2 26.10 1.21 12.25
N ALA A 3 25.22 1.16 13.26
CA ALA A 3 23.94 1.87 13.24
C ALA A 3 24.09 3.39 13.04
N GLU A 4 25.15 4.00 13.56
CA GLU A 4 25.43 5.43 13.37
C GLU A 4 25.81 5.73 11.91
N ARG A 5 26.51 4.81 11.24
CA ARG A 5 26.88 4.94 9.83
C ARG A 5 25.65 4.86 8.93
N VAL A 6 24.75 3.93 9.20
CA VAL A 6 23.46 3.82 8.47
C VAL A 6 22.62 5.08 8.69
N THR A 7 22.52 5.55 9.94
CA THR A 7 21.80 6.79 10.28
C THR A 7 22.42 8.01 9.57
N LEU A 8 23.75 8.12 9.55
CA LEU A 8 24.47 9.17 8.84
C LEU A 8 24.17 9.12 7.34
N LEU A 9 24.26 7.94 6.72
CA LEU A 9 24.01 7.77 5.29
C LEU A 9 22.56 8.11 4.95
N ALA A 10 21.58 7.66 5.73
CA ALA A 10 20.17 7.98 5.54
C ALA A 10 19.90 9.49 5.65
N SER A 11 20.51 10.15 6.66
CA SER A 11 20.40 11.59 6.84
C SER A 11 21.07 12.39 5.71
N LEU A 12 22.18 11.89 5.18
CA LEU A 12 22.84 12.49 4.01
C LEU A 12 22.00 12.27 2.76
N ARG A 13 21.46 11.07 2.54
CA ARG A 13 20.63 10.71 1.39
C ARG A 13 19.39 11.59 1.25
N ALA A 14 18.79 11.99 2.38
CA ALA A 14 17.63 12.89 2.41
C ALA A 14 17.96 14.34 2.02
N ARG A 15 19.22 14.77 2.14
CA ARG A 15 19.66 16.15 1.90
C ARG A 15 20.44 16.31 0.59
N ASP A 16 21.30 15.34 0.29
CA ASP A 16 22.17 15.29 -0.87
C ASP A 16 22.30 13.83 -1.37
N PRO A 17 21.37 13.40 -2.25
CA PRO A 17 21.38 12.09 -2.90
C PRO A 17 22.72 11.72 -3.55
N ALA A 18 23.30 12.65 -4.29
CA ALA A 18 24.52 12.45 -5.05
C ALA A 18 25.70 12.18 -4.11
N ARG A 19 25.86 13.01 -3.07
CA ARG A 19 26.95 12.84 -2.10
C ARG A 19 26.81 11.56 -1.29
N ALA A 20 25.58 11.15 -0.95
CA ALA A 20 25.34 9.87 -0.29
C ALA A 20 25.77 8.69 -1.17
N ARG A 21 25.42 8.71 -2.46
CA ARG A 21 25.82 7.69 -3.43
C ARG A 21 27.35 7.64 -3.62
N GLU A 22 28.02 8.79 -3.72
CA GLU A 22 29.48 8.86 -3.79
C GLU A 22 30.15 8.25 -2.55
N LEU A 23 29.67 8.61 -1.36
CA LEU A 23 30.19 8.08 -0.11
C LEU A 23 30.01 6.55 -0.05
N LEU A 24 28.81 6.06 -0.39
CA LEU A 24 28.52 4.63 -0.43
C LEU A 24 29.44 3.89 -1.42
N ALA A 25 29.58 4.41 -2.64
CA ALA A 25 30.44 3.82 -3.66
C ALA A 25 31.91 3.76 -3.20
N SER A 26 32.40 4.79 -2.50
CA SER A 26 33.79 4.86 -2.04
C SER A 26 34.16 3.80 -0.99
N THR A 27 33.22 3.36 -0.17
CA THR A 27 33.47 2.36 0.89
C THR A 27 33.01 0.95 0.51
N TRP A 28 32.20 0.81 -0.54
CA TRP A 28 31.49 -0.42 -0.90
C TRP A 28 32.36 -1.68 -0.93
N ALA A 29 33.55 -1.61 -1.53
CA ALA A 29 34.44 -2.77 -1.66
C ALA A 29 34.98 -3.29 -0.32
N THR A 30 35.02 -2.44 0.71
CA THR A 30 35.54 -2.78 2.04
C THR A 30 34.45 -3.26 3.02
N GLU A 31 33.18 -3.02 2.69
CA GLU A 31 32.07 -3.38 3.57
C GLU A 31 31.76 -4.89 3.54
N ARG A 32 31.25 -5.40 4.67
CA ARG A 32 30.74 -6.76 4.75
C ARG A 32 29.41 -6.89 4.01
N ALA A 33 29.00 -8.12 3.69
CA ALA A 33 27.77 -8.35 2.93
C ALA A 33 26.51 -7.82 3.64
N GLU A 34 26.42 -7.99 4.97
CA GLU A 34 25.30 -7.48 5.78
C GLU A 34 25.28 -5.95 5.82
N ASP A 35 26.45 -5.33 5.97
CA ASP A 35 26.60 -3.87 5.97
C ASP A 35 26.17 -3.26 4.63
N ARG A 36 26.64 -3.87 3.52
CA ARG A 36 26.24 -3.49 2.16
C ARG A 36 24.74 -3.57 1.94
N LEU A 37 24.09 -4.60 2.46
CA LEU A 37 22.65 -4.76 2.35
C LEU A 37 21.92 -3.57 3.01
N MET A 38 22.29 -3.21 4.23
CA MET A 38 21.65 -2.09 4.95
C MET A 38 21.95 -0.73 4.32
N PHE A 39 23.17 -0.52 3.81
CA PHE A 39 23.50 0.72 3.11
C PHE A 39 22.78 0.84 1.77
N LEU A 40 22.66 -0.26 1.03
CA LEU A 40 21.89 -0.30 -0.21
C LEU A 40 20.40 -0.02 0.05
N ASP A 41 19.83 -0.59 1.12
CA ASP A 41 18.45 -0.34 1.54
C ASP A 41 18.18 1.14 1.84
N SER A 42 19.21 1.87 2.31
CA SER A 42 19.11 3.31 2.56
C SER A 42 18.83 4.14 1.30
N LEU A 43 19.12 3.61 0.10
CA LEU A 43 18.83 4.28 -1.18
C LEU A 43 17.34 4.33 -1.52
N ARG A 44 16.47 3.56 -0.83
CA ARG A 44 15.01 3.66 -1.00
C ARG A 44 14.50 5.09 -0.80
N THR A 45 15.13 5.84 0.10
CA THR A 45 14.79 7.23 0.36
C THR A 45 15.36 8.11 -0.75
N GLY A 46 14.47 8.76 -1.50
CA GLY A 46 14.87 9.67 -2.58
C GLY A 46 15.51 8.98 -3.78
N LEU A 47 15.27 7.67 -3.97
CA LEU A 47 15.74 6.87 -5.10
C LEU A 47 15.54 7.61 -6.42
N GLU A 48 16.58 7.70 -7.23
CA GLU A 48 16.59 8.49 -8.46
C GLU A 48 17.31 7.76 -9.61
N ALA A 49 17.08 8.19 -10.85
CA ALA A 49 17.69 7.58 -12.03
C ALA A 49 19.24 7.57 -11.97
N ALA A 50 19.85 8.58 -11.33
CA ALA A 50 21.30 8.64 -11.19
C ALA A 50 21.88 7.56 -10.25
N ASP A 51 21.04 6.84 -9.49
CA ASP A 51 21.46 5.68 -8.69
C ASP A 51 21.70 4.43 -9.55
N GLU A 52 21.11 4.37 -10.75
CA GLU A 52 21.14 3.20 -11.61
C GLU A 52 22.55 2.64 -11.89
N PRO A 53 23.58 3.45 -12.25
CA PRO A 53 24.92 2.92 -12.51
C PRO A 53 25.54 2.20 -11.30
N PHE A 54 25.24 2.66 -10.08
CA PHE A 54 25.70 2.01 -8.86
C PHE A 54 24.90 0.73 -8.57
N LEU A 55 23.58 0.76 -8.77
CA LEU A 55 22.72 -0.40 -8.56
C LEU A 55 23.01 -1.52 -9.56
N GLU A 56 23.30 -1.20 -10.83
CA GLU A 56 23.73 -2.19 -11.84
C GLU A 56 25.07 -2.85 -11.48
N GLN A 57 25.99 -2.11 -10.82
CA GLN A 57 27.18 -2.74 -10.24
C GLN A 57 26.84 -3.67 -9.07
N ALA A 58 25.90 -3.26 -8.21
CA ALA A 58 25.43 -4.07 -7.08
C ALA A 58 24.67 -5.34 -7.51
N LEU A 59 24.11 -5.40 -8.72
CA LEU A 59 23.57 -6.64 -9.29
C LEU A 59 24.62 -7.73 -9.52
N ALA A 60 25.90 -7.37 -9.63
CA ALA A 60 27.00 -8.33 -9.75
C ALA A 60 27.58 -8.74 -8.38
N ASP A 61 26.96 -8.34 -7.26
CA ASP A 61 27.48 -8.63 -5.94
C ASP A 61 27.52 -10.13 -5.63
N ARG A 62 28.53 -10.58 -4.89
CA ARG A 62 28.64 -11.97 -4.43
C ARG A 62 27.46 -12.42 -3.54
N SER A 63 26.88 -11.49 -2.77
CA SER A 63 25.77 -11.78 -1.85
C SER A 63 24.43 -11.79 -2.59
N ARG A 64 23.70 -12.89 -2.48
CA ARG A 64 22.35 -13.01 -3.06
C ARG A 64 21.39 -11.93 -2.55
N ASN A 65 21.44 -11.58 -1.26
CA ASN A 65 20.53 -10.58 -0.69
C ASN A 65 20.84 -9.16 -1.20
N VAL A 66 22.12 -8.86 -1.44
CA VAL A 66 22.54 -7.57 -2.02
C VAL A 66 22.06 -7.49 -3.48
N ARG A 67 22.24 -8.55 -4.28
CA ARG A 67 21.72 -8.60 -5.66
C ARG A 67 20.21 -8.44 -5.71
N ALA A 68 19.49 -9.16 -4.84
CA ALA A 68 18.02 -9.08 -4.78
C ALA A 68 17.54 -7.66 -4.45
N THR A 69 18.17 -6.99 -3.48
CA THR A 69 17.84 -5.61 -3.11
C THR A 69 18.18 -4.63 -4.24
N ALA A 70 19.32 -4.81 -4.93
CA ALA A 70 19.68 -4.00 -6.08
C ALA A 70 18.66 -4.15 -7.23
N ALA A 71 18.23 -5.39 -7.53
CA ALA A 71 17.20 -5.67 -8.53
C ALA A 71 15.85 -5.04 -8.16
N GLU A 72 15.47 -5.10 -6.88
CA GLU A 72 14.24 -4.50 -6.38
C GLU A 72 14.26 -2.97 -6.55
N LEU A 73 15.37 -2.31 -6.19
CA LEU A 73 15.54 -0.86 -6.36
C LEU A 73 15.55 -0.46 -7.84
N LEU A 74 16.24 -1.21 -8.69
CA LEU A 74 16.21 -0.97 -10.14
C LEU A 74 14.81 -1.15 -10.73
N SER A 75 14.04 -2.12 -10.24
CA SER A 75 12.64 -2.33 -10.66
C SER A 75 11.71 -1.20 -10.17
N ALA A 76 12.11 -0.45 -9.14
CA ALA A 76 11.40 0.76 -8.70
C ALA A 76 11.72 1.99 -9.56
N LEU A 77 12.69 1.89 -10.48
CA LEU A 77 13.03 2.89 -11.49
C LEU A 77 12.48 2.43 -12.85
N PRO A 78 11.31 2.92 -13.31
CA PRO A 78 10.64 2.41 -14.51
C PRO A 78 11.45 2.53 -15.81
N HIS A 79 12.44 3.42 -15.83
CA HIS A 79 13.31 3.67 -16.98
C HIS A 79 14.68 2.98 -16.90
N SER A 80 14.92 2.19 -15.85
CA SER A 80 16.20 1.48 -15.72
C SER A 80 16.34 0.39 -16.78
N ALA A 81 17.59 0.05 -17.11
CA ALA A 81 17.93 -1.02 -18.02
C ALA A 81 17.37 -2.37 -17.53
N LEU A 82 17.40 -2.64 -16.23
CA LEU A 82 16.76 -3.82 -15.65
C LEU A 82 15.25 -3.81 -15.89
N ALA A 83 14.58 -2.69 -15.64
CA ALA A 83 13.14 -2.59 -15.83
C ALA A 83 12.74 -2.80 -17.31
N ALA A 84 13.55 -2.31 -18.26
CA ALA A 84 13.38 -2.59 -19.69
C ALA A 84 13.55 -4.09 -20.03
N ARG A 85 14.56 -4.76 -19.44
CA ARG A 85 14.75 -6.22 -19.58
C ARG A 85 13.59 -7.02 -18.98
N MET A 86 13.02 -6.57 -17.86
CA MET A 86 11.84 -7.16 -17.23
C MET A 86 10.58 -6.94 -18.07
N ALA A 87 10.39 -5.74 -18.64
CA ALA A 87 9.30 -5.44 -19.56
C ALA A 87 9.31 -6.38 -20.77
N ALA A 88 10.47 -6.58 -21.38
CA ALA A 88 10.62 -7.48 -22.53
C ALA A 88 10.22 -8.92 -22.19
N ARG A 89 10.67 -9.46 -21.05
CA ARG A 89 10.32 -10.81 -20.58
C ARG A 89 8.84 -10.90 -20.20
N ALA A 90 8.29 -9.93 -19.48
CA ALA A 90 6.88 -9.94 -19.09
C ALA A 90 5.94 -9.83 -20.30
N ALA A 91 6.35 -9.09 -21.35
CA ALA A 91 5.58 -8.95 -22.58
C ALA A 91 5.49 -10.26 -23.40
N THR A 92 6.46 -11.17 -23.28
CA THR A 92 6.34 -12.50 -23.90
C THR A 92 5.36 -13.39 -23.13
N CYS A 93 5.25 -13.19 -21.80
CA CYS A 93 4.34 -13.97 -20.96
C CYS A 93 2.88 -13.53 -21.03
N VAL A 94 2.60 -12.24 -21.22
CA VAL A 94 1.24 -11.71 -21.16
C VAL A 94 0.84 -11.21 -22.54
N SER A 95 -0.29 -11.69 -23.06
CA SER A 95 -0.85 -11.25 -24.34
C SER A 95 -2.35 -11.04 -24.25
N LEU A 96 -2.89 -10.27 -25.20
CA LEU A 96 -4.34 -10.12 -25.35
C LEU A 96 -4.83 -11.05 -26.46
N ASP A 97 -5.62 -12.05 -26.10
CA ASP A 97 -6.34 -12.87 -27.06
C ASP A 97 -7.60 -12.12 -27.51
N ARG A 98 -7.54 -11.63 -28.75
CA ARG A 98 -8.63 -10.89 -29.39
C ARG A 98 -9.62 -11.79 -30.12
N THR A 99 -9.36 -13.10 -30.18
CA THR A 99 -10.27 -14.07 -30.80
C THR A 99 -11.43 -14.43 -29.88
N LEU A 100 -11.26 -14.24 -28.57
CA LEU A 100 -12.29 -14.39 -27.55
C LEU A 100 -13.24 -13.18 -27.53
N ALA A 101 -14.50 -13.43 -27.17
CA ALA A 101 -15.53 -12.42 -27.00
C ALA A 101 -16.17 -12.55 -25.59
N PRO A 102 -15.87 -11.65 -24.64
CA PRO A 102 -14.95 -10.51 -24.76
C PRO A 102 -13.46 -10.94 -24.86
N PRO A 103 -12.57 -10.07 -25.38
CA PRO A 103 -11.13 -10.32 -25.37
C PRO A 103 -10.61 -10.59 -23.95
N ALA A 104 -9.66 -11.52 -23.83
CA ALA A 104 -9.10 -11.92 -22.54
C ALA A 104 -7.58 -11.88 -22.55
N ILE A 105 -6.99 -11.72 -21.36
CA ILE A 105 -5.55 -11.85 -21.17
C ILE A 105 -5.20 -13.34 -21.16
N ALA A 106 -4.32 -13.73 -22.08
CA ALA A 106 -3.69 -15.04 -22.11
C ALA A 106 -2.29 -14.95 -21.49
N VAL A 107 -1.96 -15.90 -20.62
CA VAL A 107 -0.68 -15.97 -19.91
C VAL A 107 0.08 -17.22 -20.30
N GLU A 108 1.25 -17.04 -20.90
CA GLU A 108 2.26 -18.09 -21.11
C GLU A 108 3.39 -17.88 -20.09
N ALA A 109 3.26 -18.50 -18.92
CA ALA A 109 4.28 -18.40 -17.88
C ALA A 109 5.62 -18.99 -18.35
N PRO A 110 6.78 -18.52 -17.87
CA PRO A 110 8.07 -19.08 -18.26
C PRO A 110 8.15 -20.59 -18.02
N HIS A 111 8.84 -21.32 -18.90
CA HIS A 111 9.10 -22.76 -18.74
C HIS A 111 10.35 -23.05 -17.91
N GLU A 112 11.26 -22.09 -17.82
CA GLU A 112 12.48 -22.16 -17.03
C GLU A 112 12.86 -20.79 -16.47
N CYS A 113 13.73 -20.77 -15.47
CA CYS A 113 14.41 -19.57 -15.00
C CYS A 113 15.85 -19.60 -15.50
N ASP A 114 16.16 -18.82 -16.53
CA ASP A 114 17.49 -18.77 -17.13
C ASP A 114 18.50 -17.97 -16.27
N ALA A 115 19.79 -18.09 -16.59
CA ALA A 115 20.86 -17.39 -15.88
C ALA A 115 20.75 -15.85 -15.96
N GLY A 116 20.13 -15.31 -17.02
CA GLY A 116 19.87 -13.89 -17.16
C GLY A 116 18.75 -13.41 -16.24
N MET A 117 17.71 -14.22 -16.04
CA MET A 117 16.66 -13.98 -15.04
C MET A 117 17.24 -13.98 -13.63
N GLU A 118 18.08 -14.96 -13.29
CA GLU A 118 18.74 -15.01 -11.99
C GLU A 118 19.67 -13.81 -11.75
N ARG A 119 20.41 -13.39 -12.78
CA ARG A 119 21.23 -12.17 -12.74
C ARG A 119 20.38 -10.93 -12.45
N ASP A 120 19.22 -10.83 -13.09
CA ASP A 120 18.28 -9.71 -12.93
C ASP A 120 17.42 -9.83 -11.65
N GLY A 121 17.76 -10.74 -10.73
CA GLY A 121 17.17 -10.84 -9.41
C GLY A 121 15.95 -11.77 -9.31
N VAL A 122 15.59 -12.48 -10.38
CA VAL A 122 14.56 -13.52 -10.32
C VAL A 122 15.07 -14.69 -9.48
N VAL A 123 14.34 -15.03 -8.44
CA VAL A 123 14.66 -16.18 -7.61
C VAL A 123 14.18 -17.45 -8.31
N ALA A 124 15.10 -18.36 -8.62
CA ALA A 124 14.78 -19.63 -9.27
C ALA A 124 13.90 -20.56 -8.41
N LYS A 125 14.26 -20.77 -7.13
CA LYS A 125 13.55 -21.72 -6.26
C LYS A 125 12.33 -21.09 -5.59
N PRO A 126 11.09 -21.57 -5.82
CA PRO A 126 9.91 -21.06 -5.15
C PRO A 126 9.87 -21.46 -3.66
N PRO A 127 9.10 -20.73 -2.84
CA PRO A 127 8.68 -21.20 -1.53
C PRO A 127 7.88 -22.52 -1.60
N ALA A 128 7.86 -23.28 -0.50
CA ALA A 128 7.10 -24.51 -0.43
C ALA A 128 5.61 -24.29 -0.75
N GLY A 129 5.02 -25.18 -1.56
CA GLY A 129 3.61 -25.11 -1.95
C GLY A 129 3.29 -24.16 -3.10
N ARG A 130 4.28 -23.47 -3.69
CA ARG A 130 4.09 -22.61 -4.86
C ARG A 130 4.70 -23.25 -6.12
N GLY A 131 3.95 -23.28 -7.21
CA GLY A 131 4.43 -23.79 -8.49
C GLY A 131 5.49 -22.88 -9.11
N GLU A 132 6.53 -23.49 -9.70
CA GLU A 132 7.69 -22.79 -10.27
C GLU A 132 7.31 -21.77 -11.35
N ARG A 133 6.48 -22.19 -12.31
CA ARG A 133 6.05 -21.31 -13.42
C ARG A 133 5.32 -20.06 -12.93
N SER A 134 4.42 -20.22 -11.96
CA SER A 134 3.69 -19.12 -11.33
C SER A 134 4.60 -18.20 -10.53
N TRP A 135 5.60 -18.77 -9.85
CA TRP A 135 6.61 -18.01 -9.12
C TRP A 135 7.51 -17.15 -10.02
N TRP A 136 7.99 -17.69 -11.14
CA TRP A 136 8.78 -16.90 -12.09
C TRP A 136 7.95 -15.84 -12.79
N PHE A 137 6.74 -16.21 -13.24
CA PHE A 137 5.79 -15.27 -13.85
C PHE A 137 5.49 -14.07 -12.94
N GLY A 138 5.13 -14.32 -11.68
CA GLY A 138 4.81 -13.26 -10.73
C GLY A 138 5.97 -12.29 -10.51
N GLN A 139 7.21 -12.79 -10.46
CA GLN A 139 8.40 -11.95 -10.31
C GLN A 139 8.68 -11.09 -11.55
N LEU A 140 8.52 -11.64 -12.75
CA LEU A 140 8.71 -10.90 -14.00
C LEU A 140 7.69 -9.77 -14.16
N VAL A 141 6.41 -10.06 -13.88
CA VAL A 141 5.33 -9.07 -13.94
C VAL A 141 5.51 -7.98 -12.88
N GLU A 142 5.90 -8.36 -11.65
CA GLU A 142 6.16 -7.43 -10.56
C GLU A 142 7.35 -6.48 -10.84
N ALA A 143 8.37 -6.98 -11.55
CA ALA A 143 9.56 -6.21 -11.89
C ALA A 143 9.42 -5.37 -13.17
N ALA A 144 8.36 -5.59 -13.97
CA ALA A 144 8.10 -4.82 -15.17
C ALA A 144 7.49 -3.43 -14.87
N PRO A 145 7.93 -2.36 -15.56
CA PRO A 145 7.27 -1.06 -15.54
C PRO A 145 5.78 -1.19 -15.86
N LEU A 146 4.93 -0.55 -15.04
CA LEU A 146 3.49 -0.56 -15.27
C LEU A 146 3.08 0.14 -16.58
N SER A 147 3.92 1.06 -17.07
CA SER A 147 3.78 1.70 -18.39
C SER A 147 3.86 0.71 -19.56
N THR A 148 4.32 -0.52 -19.35
CA THR A 148 4.40 -1.57 -20.38
C THR A 148 3.01 -2.03 -20.83
N TRP A 149 2.06 -2.09 -19.89
CA TRP A 149 0.80 -2.79 -20.10
C TRP A 149 -0.18 -2.10 -21.04
N PRO A 150 -0.37 -0.76 -21.03
CA PRO A 150 -1.22 -0.08 -22.00
C PRO A 150 -0.84 -0.41 -23.43
N ALA A 151 0.43 -0.29 -23.80
CA ALA A 151 0.91 -0.65 -25.13
C ALA A 151 0.70 -2.15 -25.42
N ARG A 152 1.00 -3.02 -24.45
CA ARG A 152 0.87 -4.47 -24.62
C ARG A 152 -0.57 -4.95 -24.78
N LEU A 153 -1.52 -4.26 -24.16
CA LEU A 153 -2.94 -4.62 -24.07
C LEU A 153 -3.83 -3.68 -24.88
N ALA A 154 -3.32 -3.22 -26.02
CA ALA A 154 -4.03 -2.48 -27.07
C ALA A 154 -4.49 -1.05 -26.68
N GLY A 155 -3.63 -0.31 -25.99
CA GLY A 155 -3.85 1.09 -25.62
C GLY A 155 -4.81 1.31 -24.45
N ARG A 156 -5.20 0.23 -23.76
CA ARG A 156 -6.15 0.30 -22.64
C ARG A 156 -5.59 1.05 -21.44
N THR A 157 -6.49 1.71 -20.72
CA THR A 157 -6.18 2.32 -19.42
C THR A 157 -5.94 1.25 -18.35
N ALA A 158 -5.38 1.63 -17.20
CA ALA A 158 -5.19 0.71 -16.08
C ALA A 158 -6.53 0.09 -15.63
N GLU A 159 -7.61 0.87 -15.56
CA GLU A 159 -8.96 0.43 -15.19
C GLU A 159 -9.53 -0.58 -16.20
N GLU A 160 -9.36 -0.33 -17.49
CA GLU A 160 -9.76 -1.26 -18.54
C GLU A 160 -8.93 -2.55 -18.50
N ILE A 161 -7.64 -2.47 -18.14
CA ILE A 161 -6.76 -3.64 -18.06
C ILE A 161 -7.15 -4.57 -16.91
N VAL A 162 -7.35 -4.03 -15.70
CA VAL A 162 -7.66 -4.85 -14.51
C VAL A 162 -9.04 -5.52 -14.58
N THR A 163 -9.94 -4.99 -15.41
CA THR A 163 -11.27 -5.56 -15.64
C THR A 163 -11.28 -6.64 -16.73
N LEU A 164 -10.21 -6.80 -17.51
CA LEU A 164 -10.14 -7.86 -18.52
C LEU A 164 -10.26 -9.25 -17.89
N PRO A 165 -11.00 -10.19 -18.51
CA PRO A 165 -10.92 -11.59 -18.16
C PRO A 165 -9.48 -12.09 -18.32
N VAL A 166 -9.07 -13.01 -17.46
CA VAL A 166 -7.75 -13.67 -17.55
C VAL A 166 -7.99 -15.17 -17.65
N SER A 167 -7.47 -15.78 -18.71
CA SER A 167 -7.64 -17.21 -18.98
C SER A 167 -6.87 -18.08 -17.99
N ASP A 168 -7.25 -19.36 -17.91
CA ASP A 168 -6.50 -20.44 -17.27
C ASP A 168 -6.14 -20.22 -15.78
N GLY A 169 -6.95 -19.42 -15.07
CA GLY A 169 -6.80 -19.20 -13.63
C GLY A 169 -5.65 -18.27 -13.22
N TRP A 170 -5.02 -17.56 -14.18
CA TRP A 170 -3.87 -16.69 -13.90
C TRP A 170 -4.21 -15.35 -13.25
N ARG A 171 -5.50 -15.01 -13.15
CA ARG A 171 -5.98 -13.70 -12.65
C ARG A 171 -5.34 -13.30 -11.34
N ASN A 172 -5.35 -14.18 -10.35
CA ASN A 172 -4.87 -13.86 -9.00
C ASN A 172 -3.37 -13.58 -8.98
N GLU A 173 -2.57 -14.36 -9.69
CA GLU A 173 -1.12 -14.15 -9.73
C GLU A 173 -0.76 -12.87 -10.48
N LEU A 174 -1.43 -12.60 -11.62
CA LEU A 174 -1.22 -11.39 -12.41
C LEU A 174 -1.60 -10.13 -11.62
N HIS A 175 -2.79 -10.11 -11.01
CA HIS A 175 -3.23 -8.98 -10.19
C HIS A 175 -2.35 -8.77 -8.96
N ALA A 176 -1.94 -9.83 -8.27
CA ALA A 176 -1.04 -9.71 -7.13
C ALA A 176 0.32 -9.12 -7.55
N ALA A 177 0.86 -9.54 -8.70
CA ALA A 177 2.10 -8.98 -9.23
C ALA A 177 1.95 -7.50 -9.63
N TRP A 178 0.85 -7.11 -10.25
CA TRP A 178 0.54 -5.70 -10.51
C TRP A 178 0.37 -4.87 -9.24
N CYS A 179 -0.24 -5.42 -8.19
CA CYS A 179 -0.34 -4.74 -6.89
C CYS A 179 1.04 -4.45 -6.32
N ARG A 180 1.94 -5.43 -6.33
CA ARG A 180 3.32 -5.25 -5.86
C ARG A 180 4.10 -4.26 -6.73
N ALA A 181 3.93 -4.30 -8.05
CA ALA A 181 4.52 -3.33 -8.98
C ALA A 181 4.01 -1.89 -8.71
N ALA A 182 2.71 -1.71 -8.50
CA ALA A 182 2.10 -0.40 -8.21
C ALA A 182 2.64 0.20 -6.92
N VAL A 183 2.77 -0.61 -5.86
CA VAL A 183 3.38 -0.19 -4.59
C VAL A 183 4.85 0.18 -4.78
N ARG A 184 5.61 -0.67 -5.49
CA ARG A 184 7.05 -0.48 -5.71
C ARG A 184 7.35 0.79 -6.51
N GLN A 185 6.61 1.00 -7.59
CA GLN A 185 6.76 2.15 -8.50
C GLN A 185 6.03 3.41 -8.00
N ARG A 186 5.27 3.29 -6.90
CA ARG A 186 4.39 4.35 -6.35
C ARG A 186 3.42 4.90 -7.41
N ASP A 187 2.86 4.01 -8.22
CA ASP A 187 1.94 4.38 -9.31
C ASP A 187 0.49 4.45 -8.79
N GLY A 188 0.03 5.68 -8.55
CA GLY A 188 -1.32 5.94 -8.05
C GLY A 188 -2.43 5.63 -9.06
N VAL A 189 -2.15 5.63 -10.37
CA VAL A 189 -3.16 5.30 -11.40
C VAL A 189 -3.47 3.82 -11.36
N TRP A 190 -2.44 2.99 -11.32
CA TRP A 190 -2.58 1.55 -11.17
C TRP A 190 -3.12 1.15 -9.81
N ALA A 191 -2.67 1.80 -8.74
CA ALA A 191 -3.20 1.51 -7.41
C ALA A 191 -4.71 1.78 -7.33
N ARG A 192 -5.20 2.88 -7.91
CA ARG A 192 -6.64 3.18 -7.99
C ARG A 192 -7.39 2.10 -8.77
N ALA A 193 -6.89 1.73 -9.95
CA ALA A 193 -7.51 0.69 -10.78
C ALA A 193 -7.59 -0.65 -10.04
N LEU A 194 -6.50 -1.07 -9.38
CA LEU A 194 -6.41 -2.34 -8.64
C LEU A 194 -7.24 -2.34 -7.35
N LEU A 195 -7.37 -1.19 -6.68
CA LEU A 195 -8.24 -1.03 -5.51
C LEU A 195 -9.72 -1.12 -5.91
N GLY A 196 -10.07 -0.60 -7.09
CA GLY A 196 -11.45 -0.52 -7.57
C GLY A 196 -12.32 0.43 -6.74
N ALA A 197 -13.63 0.36 -6.97
CA ALA A 197 -14.60 1.13 -6.18
C ALA A 197 -14.65 0.59 -4.74
N PRO A 198 -14.66 1.46 -3.72
CA PRO A 198 -14.71 1.03 -2.32
C PRO A 198 -16.03 0.34 -1.94
N THR A 199 -17.06 0.48 -2.79
CA THR A 199 -18.39 -0.12 -2.62
C THR A 199 -18.52 -1.48 -3.32
N ALA A 200 -17.49 -1.94 -4.04
CA ALA A 200 -17.56 -3.18 -4.81
C ALA A 200 -17.70 -4.39 -3.87
N PRO A 201 -18.56 -5.38 -4.16
CA PRO A 201 -18.70 -6.58 -3.33
C PRO A 201 -17.36 -7.33 -3.15
N GLU A 202 -16.57 -7.38 -4.22
CA GLU A 202 -15.22 -7.93 -4.26
C GLU A 202 -14.18 -7.11 -3.47
N ALA A 203 -14.52 -5.92 -2.96
CA ALA A 203 -13.62 -5.17 -2.07
C ALA A 203 -13.53 -5.80 -0.67
N GLY A 204 -14.56 -6.53 -0.23
CA GLY A 204 -14.60 -7.21 1.08
C GLY A 204 -14.77 -8.74 1.01
N GLY A 205 -14.91 -9.33 -0.19
CA GLY A 205 -15.26 -10.74 -0.37
C GLY A 205 -14.09 -11.72 -0.55
N PRO A 206 -14.37 -13.05 -0.56
CA PRO A 206 -13.37 -14.08 -0.90
C PRO A 206 -12.82 -13.87 -2.32
N GLY A 207 -11.51 -13.69 -2.45
CA GLY A 207 -10.84 -13.36 -3.72
C GLY A 207 -10.48 -11.87 -3.88
N ALA A 208 -10.86 -11.03 -2.91
CA ALA A 208 -10.38 -9.66 -2.79
C ALA A 208 -8.85 -9.62 -2.60
N VAL A 209 -8.25 -8.50 -3.02
CA VAL A 209 -6.89 -8.13 -2.59
C VAL A 209 -6.83 -8.19 -1.06
N SER A 210 -5.81 -8.83 -0.51
CA SER A 210 -5.67 -8.98 0.94
C SER A 210 -5.66 -7.62 1.63
N LEU A 211 -6.15 -7.53 2.87
CA LEU A 211 -6.22 -6.25 3.59
C LEU A 211 -4.85 -5.57 3.70
N ALA A 212 -3.78 -6.36 3.85
CA ALA A 212 -2.41 -5.88 3.89
C ALA A 212 -1.94 -5.30 2.54
N GLU A 213 -2.28 -5.95 1.42
CA GLU A 213 -1.98 -5.41 0.08
C GLU A 213 -2.79 -4.14 -0.20
N ARG A 214 -4.07 -4.11 0.21
CA ARG A 214 -4.93 -2.94 0.11
C ARG A 214 -4.36 -1.74 0.86
N ALA A 215 -3.89 -1.95 2.10
CA ALA A 215 -3.22 -0.92 2.89
C ALA A 215 -1.98 -0.35 2.17
N LYS A 216 -1.18 -1.21 1.55
CA LYS A 216 -0.01 -0.79 0.75
C LYS A 216 -0.40 0.02 -0.48
N LEU A 217 -1.43 -0.40 -1.22
CA LEU A 217 -1.94 0.32 -2.38
C LEU A 217 -2.49 1.70 -1.99
N LEU A 218 -3.28 1.78 -0.92
CA LEU A 218 -3.77 3.07 -0.39
C LEU A 218 -2.62 4.01 -0.02
N GLY A 219 -1.50 3.47 0.48
CA GLY A 219 -0.28 4.23 0.77
C GLY A 219 0.35 4.91 -0.45
N THR A 220 0.01 4.49 -1.67
CA THR A 220 0.46 5.15 -2.92
C THR A 220 -0.42 6.33 -3.34
N LEU A 221 -1.65 6.40 -2.82
CA LEU A 221 -2.59 7.47 -3.15
C LEU A 221 -2.29 8.76 -2.37
N GLY A 222 -2.80 9.88 -2.88
CA GLY A 222 -2.80 11.15 -2.14
C GLY A 222 -3.60 11.05 -0.84
N ALA A 223 -3.30 11.89 0.14
CA ALA A 223 -3.94 11.82 1.46
C ALA A 223 -5.46 12.01 1.41
N VAL A 224 -5.94 12.94 0.57
CA VAL A 224 -7.38 13.22 0.39
C VAL A 224 -8.09 12.04 -0.24
N GLU A 225 -7.58 11.57 -1.37
CA GLU A 225 -8.14 10.43 -2.09
C GLU A 225 -8.16 9.14 -1.25
N ARG A 226 -7.07 8.87 -0.52
CA ARG A 226 -7.01 7.74 0.41
C ARG A 226 -8.11 7.83 1.47
N ALA A 227 -8.33 9.01 2.04
CA ALA A 227 -9.36 9.21 3.05
C ALA A 227 -10.77 9.02 2.47
N GLU A 228 -11.03 9.49 1.24
CA GLU A 228 -12.30 9.29 0.53
C GLU A 228 -12.56 7.81 0.25
N TRP A 229 -11.54 7.08 -0.23
CA TRP A 229 -11.67 5.65 -0.51
C TRP A 229 -12.00 4.87 0.75
N VAL A 230 -11.26 5.11 1.85
CA VAL A 230 -11.50 4.43 3.13
C VAL A 230 -12.85 4.82 3.73
N ALA A 231 -13.30 6.06 3.57
CA ALA A 231 -14.63 6.50 3.99
C ALA A 231 -15.74 5.71 3.26
N GLY A 232 -15.65 5.58 1.94
CA GLY A 232 -16.60 4.78 1.15
C GLY A 232 -16.58 3.30 1.52
N PHE A 233 -15.41 2.77 1.87
CA PHE A 233 -15.25 1.38 2.27
C PHE A 233 -15.91 1.12 3.62
N ILE A 234 -15.73 2.02 4.60
CA ILE A 234 -16.41 1.96 5.91
C ILE A 234 -17.92 2.04 5.74
N ALA A 235 -18.40 2.95 4.90
CA ALA A 235 -19.84 3.12 4.67
C ALA A 235 -20.50 1.86 4.08
N THR A 236 -19.75 1.05 3.33
CA THR A 236 -20.27 -0.16 2.67
C THR A 236 -20.05 -1.43 3.49
N HIS A 237 -18.86 -1.60 4.05
CA HIS A 237 -18.41 -2.85 4.69
C HIS A 237 -18.35 -2.77 6.22
N GLY A 238 -18.53 -1.58 6.80
CA GLY A 238 -18.47 -1.33 8.23
C GLY A 238 -17.06 -1.15 8.77
N LEU A 239 -16.99 -0.77 10.05
CA LEU A 239 -15.74 -0.42 10.74
C LEU A 239 -14.81 -1.60 10.99
N SER A 240 -15.36 -2.79 11.27
CA SER A 240 -14.57 -3.98 11.62
C SER A 240 -13.58 -4.36 10.51
N GLU A 241 -14.02 -4.26 9.25
CA GLU A 241 -13.20 -4.58 8.08
C GLU A 241 -12.18 -3.49 7.73
N ALA A 242 -12.42 -2.24 8.18
CA ALA A 242 -11.60 -1.09 7.80
C ALA A 242 -10.51 -0.73 8.82
N PHE A 243 -10.47 -1.38 9.99
CA PHE A 243 -9.61 -0.98 11.11
C PHE A 243 -8.13 -0.80 10.72
N GLN A 244 -7.57 -1.74 9.95
CA GLN A 244 -6.17 -1.65 9.51
C GLN A 244 -5.94 -0.51 8.50
N LEU A 245 -6.97 -0.12 7.75
CA LEU A 245 -6.88 0.94 6.74
C LEU A 245 -6.86 2.33 7.37
N LEU A 246 -7.50 2.49 8.54
CA LEU A 246 -7.48 3.74 9.31
C LEU A 246 -6.05 4.17 9.67
N GLY A 247 -5.17 3.21 9.95
CA GLY A 247 -3.76 3.46 10.28
C GLY A 247 -2.94 4.04 9.11
N MET A 248 -3.44 3.92 7.87
CA MET A 248 -2.78 4.49 6.69
C MET A 248 -3.19 5.94 6.42
N CYS A 249 -4.26 6.42 7.03
CA CYS A 249 -4.83 7.73 6.74
C CYS A 249 -4.03 8.85 7.43
N GLY A 250 -4.00 10.03 6.79
CA GLY A 250 -3.35 11.20 7.37
C GLY A 250 -4.02 11.64 8.67
N VAL A 251 -3.25 12.28 9.55
CA VAL A 251 -3.76 12.85 10.81
C VAL A 251 -3.61 14.39 10.78
N PRO A 252 -4.65 15.16 11.15
CA PRO A 252 -6.01 14.70 11.45
C PRO A 252 -6.68 14.06 10.22
N TRP A 253 -7.63 13.15 10.46
CA TRP A 253 -8.42 12.51 9.41
C TRP A 253 -9.19 13.58 8.64
N ALA A 254 -9.13 13.50 7.31
CA ALA A 254 -9.92 14.36 6.45
C ALA A 254 -11.43 14.17 6.73
N THR A 255 -12.20 15.24 6.52
CA THR A 255 -13.62 15.30 6.89
C THR A 255 -14.46 14.10 6.39
N PRO A 256 -14.31 13.59 5.15
CA PRO A 256 -15.09 12.43 4.70
C PRO A 256 -14.84 11.17 5.54
N LEU A 257 -13.58 10.93 5.90
CA LEU A 257 -13.20 9.78 6.73
C LEU A 257 -13.67 9.93 8.18
N GLY A 258 -13.49 11.12 8.76
CA GLY A 258 -13.96 11.40 10.11
C GLY A 258 -15.47 11.20 10.25
N ARG A 259 -16.24 11.68 9.27
CA ARG A 259 -17.69 11.46 9.20
C ARG A 259 -18.04 9.98 9.10
N ALA A 260 -17.45 9.25 8.14
CA ALA A 260 -17.74 7.83 7.97
C ALA A 260 -17.46 7.00 9.23
N VAL A 261 -16.39 7.31 9.97
CA VAL A 261 -16.10 6.64 11.25
C VAL A 261 -17.16 6.96 12.31
N VAL A 262 -17.51 8.23 12.48
CA VAL A 262 -18.53 8.66 13.44
C VAL A 262 -19.90 8.07 13.10
N ASP A 263 -20.29 8.11 11.82
CA ASP A 263 -21.55 7.58 11.34
C ASP A 263 -21.63 6.07 11.61
N ALA A 264 -20.56 5.32 11.36
CA ALA A 264 -20.52 3.89 11.64
C ALA A 264 -20.54 3.57 13.15
N LEU A 265 -19.92 4.40 13.99
CA LEU A 265 -20.05 4.29 15.45
C LEU A 265 -21.48 4.58 15.91
N ASN A 266 -22.14 5.58 15.33
CA ASN A 266 -23.52 5.89 15.65
C ASN A 266 -24.48 4.79 15.18
N ILE A 267 -24.26 4.21 14.00
CA ILE A 267 -25.04 3.04 13.53
C ILE A 267 -24.87 1.86 14.51
N ALA A 268 -23.65 1.60 15.00
CA ALA A 268 -23.41 0.57 15.99
C ALA A 268 -24.08 0.87 17.35
N ARG A 269 -24.13 2.15 17.75
CA ARG A 269 -24.88 2.62 18.93
C ARG A 269 -26.38 2.35 18.77
N ASP A 270 -26.95 2.79 17.66
CA ASP A 270 -28.39 2.68 17.40
C ASP A 270 -28.83 1.22 17.21
N ALA A 271 -27.91 0.34 16.77
CA ALA A 271 -28.12 -1.11 16.72
C ALA A 271 -28.02 -1.82 18.10
N GLY A 272 -27.80 -1.09 19.19
CA GLY A 272 -27.76 -1.65 20.55
C GLY A 272 -26.51 -2.47 20.87
N SER A 273 -25.44 -2.33 20.09
CA SER A 273 -24.14 -2.96 20.37
C SER A 273 -23.46 -2.32 21.58
N TYR A 274 -22.43 -2.96 22.15
CA TYR A 274 -21.64 -2.32 23.21
C TYR A 274 -20.40 -1.58 22.68
N PRO A 275 -20.05 -0.41 23.27
CA PRO A 275 -18.95 0.42 22.78
C PRO A 275 -17.55 -0.22 22.92
N TRP A 276 -17.34 -1.16 23.85
CA TRP A 276 -16.01 -1.80 24.01
C TRP A 276 -15.61 -2.67 22.81
N SER A 277 -16.58 -3.18 22.05
CA SER A 277 -16.34 -3.84 20.75
C SER A 277 -15.65 -2.91 19.74
N PHE A 278 -15.78 -1.59 19.95
CA PHE A 278 -15.20 -0.54 19.11
C PHE A 278 -14.10 0.26 19.84
N SER A 279 -13.61 -0.21 20.99
CA SER A 279 -12.62 0.52 21.81
C SER A 279 -11.37 0.91 21.04
N GLY A 280 -10.87 0.05 20.15
CA GLY A 280 -9.74 0.34 19.27
C GLY A 280 -10.01 1.51 18.31
N VAL A 281 -11.20 1.52 17.70
CA VAL A 281 -11.63 2.61 16.78
C VAL A 281 -11.89 3.89 17.56
N MET A 282 -12.54 3.83 18.72
CA MET A 282 -12.77 4.98 19.60
C MET A 282 -11.44 5.64 19.99
N GLY A 283 -10.45 4.85 20.41
CA GLY A 283 -9.12 5.38 20.73
C GLY A 283 -8.40 5.98 19.53
N LEU A 284 -8.61 5.46 18.32
CA LEU A 284 -8.13 6.11 17.09
C LEU A 284 -8.87 7.42 16.84
N ALA A 285 -10.20 7.45 16.94
CA ALA A 285 -11.01 8.64 16.74
C ALA A 285 -10.61 9.77 17.69
N GLU A 286 -10.36 9.47 18.97
CA GLU A 286 -9.86 10.44 19.97
C GLU A 286 -8.55 11.12 19.53
N ARG A 287 -7.64 10.39 18.87
CA ARG A 287 -6.33 10.89 18.42
C ARG A 287 -6.35 11.49 17.01
N CYS A 288 -7.19 10.95 16.13
CA CYS A 288 -7.10 11.16 14.70
C CYS A 288 -8.23 12.03 14.15
N LEU A 289 -9.40 12.13 14.78
CA LEU A 289 -10.43 13.07 14.33
C LEU A 289 -9.93 14.52 14.41
N ASP A 290 -10.40 15.33 13.47
CA ASP A 290 -10.19 16.77 13.47
C ASP A 290 -10.87 17.39 14.70
N PRO A 291 -10.14 18.14 15.55
CA PRO A 291 -10.72 18.76 16.74
C PRO A 291 -11.91 19.70 16.46
N SER A 292 -12.00 20.28 15.26
CA SER A 292 -13.11 21.14 14.85
C SER A 292 -14.46 20.41 14.74
N GLU A 293 -14.45 19.08 14.66
CA GLU A 293 -15.66 18.28 14.57
C GLU A 293 -16.37 18.10 15.92
N ALA A 294 -15.78 18.53 17.04
CA ALA A 294 -16.33 18.32 18.39
C ALA A 294 -17.78 18.80 18.54
N GLY A 295 -18.12 19.98 17.99
CA GLY A 295 -19.47 20.53 18.08
C GLY A 295 -20.51 19.74 17.29
N ARG A 296 -20.11 19.01 16.24
CA ARG A 296 -21.01 18.18 15.44
C ARG A 296 -21.40 16.89 16.17
N LEU A 297 -20.59 16.48 17.14
CA LEU A 297 -20.81 15.27 17.94
C LEU A 297 -21.68 15.50 19.18
N ASP A 298 -22.05 16.75 19.50
CA ASP A 298 -22.84 17.07 20.70
C ASP A 298 -24.20 16.34 20.72
N GLY A 299 -24.79 16.09 19.54
CA GLY A 299 -26.02 15.30 19.41
C GLY A 299 -25.87 13.83 19.80
N LEU A 300 -24.64 13.30 19.86
CA LEU A 300 -24.35 11.91 20.20
C LEU A 300 -24.15 11.68 21.70
N LEU A 301 -24.18 12.75 22.51
CA LEU A 301 -24.03 12.69 23.97
C LEU A 301 -25.29 12.25 24.70
N ALA A 302 -26.45 12.33 24.04
CA ALA A 302 -27.71 11.87 24.60
C ALA A 302 -27.74 10.33 24.66
N ILE A 303 -28.38 9.79 25.71
CA ILE A 303 -28.68 8.37 25.82
C ILE A 303 -29.73 8.05 24.73
N PRO A 304 -29.45 7.12 23.80
CA PRO A 304 -30.42 6.71 22.80
C PRO A 304 -31.59 5.96 23.44
N ASP A 305 -32.75 5.98 22.79
CA ASP A 305 -33.87 5.10 23.15
C ASP A 305 -33.40 3.63 23.04
N GLU A 306 -33.74 2.77 24.00
CA GLU A 306 -33.32 1.37 24.01
C GLU A 306 -34.28 0.51 23.14
N PRO A 307 -33.81 -0.10 22.04
CA PRO A 307 -34.59 -1.11 21.31
C PRO A 307 -34.93 -2.33 22.19
N GLU A 308 -36.05 -3.01 21.92
CA GLU A 308 -36.46 -4.23 22.64
C GLU A 308 -35.38 -5.35 22.60
N ASP A 309 -34.59 -5.41 21.53
CA ASP A 309 -33.51 -6.38 21.34
C ASP A 309 -32.12 -5.85 21.76
N ALA A 310 -32.04 -4.66 22.37
CA ALA A 310 -30.77 -4.06 22.75
C ALA A 310 -30.15 -4.70 23.98
N SER A 311 -28.82 -4.60 24.08
CA SER A 311 -28.13 -5.01 25.29
C SER A 311 -28.42 -4.03 26.44
N PRO A 312 -28.84 -4.50 27.63
CA PRO A 312 -29.25 -3.62 28.72
C PRO A 312 -28.17 -2.59 29.12
N GLY A 313 -28.52 -1.30 29.17
CA GLY A 313 -27.60 -0.23 29.58
C GLY A 313 -26.55 0.16 28.53
N ALA A 314 -26.55 -0.44 27.34
CA ALA A 314 -25.63 -0.09 26.25
C ALA A 314 -25.71 1.40 25.87
N GLY A 315 -26.91 1.98 25.89
CA GLY A 315 -27.13 3.40 25.58
C GLY A 315 -26.36 4.34 26.51
N GLY A 316 -26.34 4.05 27.82
CA GLY A 316 -25.58 4.83 28.80
C GLY A 316 -24.08 4.75 28.56
N TYR A 317 -23.55 3.56 28.29
CA TYR A 317 -22.12 3.39 27.97
C TYR A 317 -21.71 4.10 26.68
N TRP A 318 -22.58 4.15 25.67
CA TRP A 318 -22.32 4.92 24.45
C TRP A 318 -22.30 6.42 24.70
N ALA A 319 -23.25 6.95 25.49
CA ALA A 319 -23.26 8.36 25.87
C ALA A 319 -21.95 8.76 26.59
N GLU A 320 -21.48 7.94 27.54
CA GLU A 320 -20.20 8.14 28.21
C GLU A 320 -19.02 8.09 27.22
N ALA A 321 -19.02 7.12 26.30
CA ALA A 321 -17.95 6.96 25.32
C ALA A 321 -17.85 8.18 24.38
N PHE A 322 -18.98 8.68 23.87
CA PHE A 322 -19.01 9.91 23.06
C PHE A 322 -18.66 11.15 23.89
N GLN A 323 -19.05 11.22 25.16
CA GLN A 323 -18.66 12.30 26.06
C GLN A 323 -17.14 12.40 26.24
N ARG A 324 -16.46 11.27 26.45
CA ARG A 324 -14.98 11.24 26.52
C ARG A 324 -14.33 11.68 25.20
N LEU A 325 -14.88 11.22 24.07
CA LEU A 325 -14.39 11.60 22.74
C LEU A 325 -14.50 13.12 22.53
N VAL A 326 -15.68 13.70 22.75
CA VAL A 326 -15.92 15.14 22.59
C VAL A 326 -15.05 15.96 23.55
N THR A 327 -14.90 15.53 24.80
CA THR A 327 -14.02 16.18 25.78
C THR A 327 -12.58 16.20 25.29
N THR A 328 -12.10 15.08 24.75
CA THR A 328 -10.74 14.98 24.18
C THR A 328 -10.55 15.89 22.98
N LEU A 329 -11.52 15.96 22.07
CA LEU A 329 -11.44 16.84 20.90
C LEU A 329 -11.43 18.32 21.30
N ARG A 330 -12.27 18.73 22.26
CA ARG A 330 -12.27 20.10 22.79
C ARG A 330 -10.93 20.46 23.45
N LEU A 331 -10.35 19.55 24.22
CA LEU A 331 -9.03 19.74 24.82
C LEU A 331 -7.95 19.91 23.74
N ARG A 332 -7.94 19.03 22.72
CA ARG A 332 -7.00 19.12 21.59
C ARG A 332 -7.16 20.43 20.81
N ALA A 333 -8.40 20.89 20.60
CA ALA A 333 -8.68 22.17 19.95
C ALA A 333 -8.13 23.35 20.76
N ALA A 334 -8.34 23.34 22.09
CA ALA A 334 -7.79 24.35 22.99
C ALA A 334 -6.26 24.36 22.95
N MET A 335 -5.62 23.19 23.05
CA MET A 335 -4.15 23.07 22.96
C MET A 335 -3.61 23.59 21.63
N ALA A 336 -4.26 23.27 20.51
CA ALA A 336 -3.85 23.75 19.20
C ALA A 336 -3.98 25.27 19.07
N ALA A 337 -5.04 25.87 19.64
CA ALA A 337 -5.21 27.33 19.67
C ALA A 337 -4.09 28.01 20.48
N GLU A 338 -3.76 27.49 21.65
CA GLU A 338 -2.68 28.02 22.51
C GLU A 338 -1.30 27.90 21.85
N LEU A 339 -0.99 26.75 21.24
CA LEU A 339 0.28 26.52 20.56
C LEU A 339 0.40 27.33 19.25
N GLY A 340 -0.70 27.53 18.53
CA GLY A 340 -0.74 28.31 17.29
C GLY A 340 -0.71 29.83 17.52
N ALA A 341 -1.17 30.31 18.68
CA ALA A 341 -1.10 31.72 19.05
C ALA A 341 0.30 32.16 19.54
N GLY A 342 1.23 31.21 19.75
CA GLY A 342 2.60 31.45 20.22
C GLY A 342 3.68 31.48 19.14
N LEU A 343 3.33 31.41 17.85
CA LEU A 343 4.22 31.53 16.68
C LEU A 343 3.92 32.83 15.91
#